data_AF-A0A1J3II40-F1
#
_entry.id   AF-A0A1J3II40-F1
#
_cell.length_a   1.000
_cell.length_b   1.000
_cell.length_c   1.000
_cell.angle_alpha   90.00
_cell.angle_beta   90.00
_cell.angle_gamma   90.00
#
_symmetry.space_group_name_H-M   'P 1'
#
loop_
_entity.id
_entity.type
_entity.pdbx_description
1 polymer ?
#
loop_
_entity_poly.entity_id
_entity_poly.type
_entity_poly.pdbx_seq_one_letter_code
_entity_poly.pdbx_strand_id
1 'polypeptide(L)'
;GEPWLRDYADFSRCYICGSSNGANIAFQLALKSLDHDLTPLKIDGFVFYQPLFGGKTRTKSELKNFADPVMPVPAIDAMWELSLPKGVDRDHRYCNPLGYLPQKEKVGRLGRCLVIGYGGDTEVDRQQDFVNLLVTAGVKVEARFDDAGFHGIELVDPRRAVALLNMIRDF
;
A
#
# COMPACT_ATOMS: atom_id res chain seq x y z
N GLY A 1 22.46 12.07 13.69
CA GLY A 1 21.09 12.03 13.17
C GLY A 1 20.54 13.44 13.09
N GLU A 2 19.46 13.64 12.36
CA GLU A 2 18.78 14.94 12.23
C GLU A 2 18.30 15.46 13.61
N PRO A 3 18.60 16.71 13.99
CA PRO A 3 18.27 17.24 15.31
C PRO A 3 16.78 17.12 15.67
N TRP A 4 15.89 17.39 14.71
CA TRP A 4 14.45 17.34 14.96
C TRP A 4 13.94 15.91 15.23
N LEU A 5 14.56 14.88 14.63
CA LEU A 5 14.24 13.48 14.95
C LEU A 5 14.77 13.11 16.33
N ARG A 6 16.01 13.48 16.63
CA ARG A 6 16.61 13.19 17.95
C ARG A 6 15.82 13.83 19.09
N ASP A 7 15.37 15.07 18.90
CA ASP A 7 14.83 15.89 19.97
C ASP A 7 13.31 15.74 20.13
N TYR A 8 12.59 15.30 19.08
CA TYR A 8 11.12 15.25 19.08
C TYR A 8 10.49 13.91 18.64
N ALA A 9 11.24 12.99 18.02
CA ALA A 9 10.67 11.71 17.59
C ALA A 9 10.68 10.66 18.70
N ASP A 10 9.60 9.89 18.78
CA ASP A 10 9.51 8.70 19.64
C ASP A 10 9.92 7.45 18.85
N PHE A 11 11.19 7.05 18.98
CA PHE A 11 11.71 5.85 18.33
C PHE A 11 11.10 4.54 18.85
N SER A 12 10.40 4.56 20.00
CA SER A 12 9.71 3.38 20.50
C SER A 12 8.36 3.12 19.82
N ARG A 13 7.87 4.08 19.01
CA ARG A 13 6.58 4.03 18.34
C ARG A 13 6.64 4.67 16.95
N CYS A 14 7.23 3.95 16.00
CA CYS A 14 7.36 4.38 14.61
C CYS A 14 6.34 3.68 13.70
N TYR A 15 5.88 4.37 12.67
CA TYR A 15 4.99 3.81 11.65
C TYR A 15 5.61 3.96 10.27
N ILE A 16 5.43 2.95 9.43
CA ILE A 16 5.74 3.04 8.00
C ILE A 16 4.42 3.28 7.28
N CYS A 17 4.31 4.43 6.61
CA CYS A 17 3.11 4.82 5.90
C CYS A 17 3.43 5.15 4.45
N GLY A 18 2.44 4.97 3.57
CA GLY A 18 2.53 5.39 2.18
C GLY A 18 1.17 5.54 1.53
N SER A 19 1.14 6.35 0.47
CA SER A 19 -0.02 6.57 -0.40
C SER A 19 0.30 6.08 -1.82
N SER A 20 -0.62 5.39 -2.49
CA SER A 20 -0.47 4.98 -3.89
C SER A 20 0.83 4.18 -4.12
N ASN A 21 1.70 4.61 -5.05
CA ASN A 21 3.03 4.03 -5.25
C ASN A 21 3.90 4.07 -3.97
N GLY A 22 3.74 5.07 -3.11
CA GLY A 22 4.41 5.17 -1.83
C GLY A 22 3.98 4.07 -0.86
N ALA A 23 2.74 3.58 -0.95
CA ALA A 23 2.28 2.45 -0.16
C ALA A 23 2.89 1.12 -0.66
N ASN A 24 3.14 1.00 -1.97
CA ASN A 24 3.92 -0.12 -2.51
C ASN A 24 5.36 -0.10 -1.94
N ILE A 25 6.02 1.06 -1.99
CA ILE A 25 7.35 1.24 -1.40
C ILE A 25 7.33 0.93 0.10
N ALA A 26 6.34 1.43 0.83
CA ALA A 26 6.12 1.15 2.24
C ALA A 26 6.00 -0.35 2.51
N PHE A 27 5.30 -1.10 1.66
CA PHE A 27 5.18 -2.55 1.79
C PHE A 27 6.50 -3.27 1.54
N GLN A 28 7.27 -2.87 0.52
CA GLN A 28 8.60 -3.42 0.26
C GLN A 28 9.57 -3.10 1.41
N LEU A 29 9.51 -1.89 1.96
CA LEU A 29 10.29 -1.49 3.13
C LEU A 29 9.89 -2.28 4.37
N ALA A 30 8.59 -2.50 4.57
CA ALA A 30 8.07 -3.31 5.68
C ALA A 30 8.68 -4.72 5.65
N LEU A 31 8.65 -5.38 4.50
CA LEU A 31 9.23 -6.71 4.34
C LEU A 31 10.75 -6.71 4.53
N LYS A 32 11.44 -5.69 4.04
CA LYS A 32 12.89 -5.56 4.20
C LYS A 32 13.27 -5.30 5.66
N SER A 33 12.47 -4.53 6.39
CA SER A 33 12.73 -4.22 7.81
C SER A 33 12.79 -5.47 8.69
N LEU A 34 12.07 -6.53 8.32
CA LEU A 34 12.08 -7.83 9.01
C LEU A 34 13.43 -8.56 8.93
N ASP A 35 14.32 -8.13 8.04
CA ASP A 35 15.66 -8.70 7.85
C ASP A 35 16.76 -7.90 8.57
N HIS A 36 16.39 -6.85 9.33
CA HIS A 36 17.33 -5.95 10.01
C HIS A 36 16.98 -5.78 11.49
N ASP A 37 18.00 -5.65 12.34
CA ASP A 37 17.83 -5.13 13.70
C ASP A 37 17.76 -3.61 13.65
N LEU A 38 16.63 -3.06 14.07
CA LEU A 38 16.35 -1.63 14.05
C LEU A 38 16.52 -0.98 15.42
N THR A 39 16.89 -1.74 16.46
CA THR A 39 17.03 -1.23 17.83
C THR A 39 17.90 0.03 17.87
N PRO A 40 17.44 1.14 18.51
CA PRO A 40 16.27 1.23 19.41
C PRO A 40 14.92 1.50 18.72
N LEU A 41 14.87 1.66 17.40
CA LEU A 41 13.65 1.93 16.65
C LEU A 41 12.71 0.71 16.65
N LYS A 42 11.45 0.94 16.99
CA LYS A 42 10.37 -0.07 16.93
C LYS A 42 9.28 0.36 15.97
N ILE A 43 9.01 -0.49 14.97
CA ILE A 43 7.88 -0.30 14.06
C ILE A 43 6.64 -0.88 14.72
N ASP A 44 5.67 -0.01 15.02
CA ASP A 44 4.45 -0.32 15.75
C ASP A 44 3.22 -0.52 14.82
N GLY A 45 3.37 -0.21 13.53
CA GLY A 45 2.34 -0.48 12.53
C GLY A 45 2.70 -0.01 11.13
N PHE A 46 1.88 -0.45 10.17
CA PHE A 46 1.99 -0.11 8.75
C PHE A 46 0.68 0.50 8.24
N VAL A 47 0.76 1.59 7.48
CA VAL A 47 -0.41 2.26 6.91
C VAL A 47 -0.28 2.31 5.39
N PHE A 48 -1.24 1.70 4.70
CA PHE A 48 -1.30 1.61 3.25
C PHE A 48 -2.54 2.33 2.75
N TYR A 49 -2.37 3.57 2.30
CA TYR A 49 -3.44 4.36 1.69
C TYR A 49 -3.45 4.13 0.17
N GLN A 50 -4.56 3.58 -0.34
CA GLN A 50 -4.80 3.24 -1.75
C GLN A 50 -3.60 2.56 -2.42
N PRO A 51 -3.08 1.44 -1.87
CA PRO A 51 -1.82 0.91 -2.35
C PRO A 51 -1.87 0.50 -3.82
N LEU A 52 -0.91 1.00 -4.58
CA LEU A 52 -0.79 0.71 -6.00
C LEU A 52 -0.04 -0.61 -6.20
N PHE A 53 -0.72 -1.56 -6.82
CA PHE A 53 -0.14 -2.82 -7.26
C PHE A 53 -0.38 -2.99 -8.76
N GLY A 54 -0.03 -4.14 -9.27
CA GLY A 54 -0.34 -4.50 -10.64
C GLY A 54 -0.30 -6.01 -10.80
N GLY A 55 -0.36 -6.43 -12.05
CA GLY A 55 -0.34 -7.82 -12.46
C GLY A 55 -0.52 -7.91 -13.96
N LYS A 56 -0.15 -9.06 -14.53
CA LYS A 56 -0.31 -9.28 -15.96
C LYS A 56 -1.79 -9.44 -16.34
N THR A 57 -2.53 -10.20 -15.54
CA THR A 57 -3.97 -10.41 -15.71
C THR A 57 -4.75 -9.25 -15.12
N ARG A 58 -5.75 -8.77 -15.86
CA ARG A 58 -6.59 -7.66 -15.43
C ARG A 58 -7.59 -8.08 -14.35
N THR A 59 -7.80 -7.20 -13.39
CA THR A 59 -8.90 -7.30 -12.43
C THR A 59 -10.21 -6.79 -13.04
N LYS A 60 -11.33 -6.94 -12.34
CA LYS A 60 -12.63 -6.45 -12.81
C LYS A 60 -12.68 -4.92 -12.79
N SER A 61 -12.14 -4.32 -11.72
CA SER A 61 -12.00 -2.86 -11.55
C SER A 61 -11.16 -2.23 -12.64
N GLU A 62 -10.00 -2.82 -12.99
CA GLU A 62 -9.17 -2.33 -14.10
C GLU A 62 -9.92 -2.38 -15.44
N LEU A 63 -10.67 -3.45 -15.72
CA LEU A 63 -11.47 -3.55 -16.96
C LEU A 63 -12.64 -2.56 -16.98
N LYS A 64 -13.31 -2.39 -15.84
CA LYS A 64 -14.45 -1.47 -15.69
C LYS A 64 -14.02 -0.01 -15.81
N ASN A 65 -12.87 0.33 -15.23
CA ASN A 65 -12.34 1.69 -15.13
C ASN A 65 -11.14 1.90 -16.09
N PHE A 66 -11.14 1.21 -17.24
CA PHE A 66 -9.98 1.17 -18.14
C PHE A 66 -9.49 2.56 -18.58
N ALA A 67 -10.44 3.46 -18.84
CA ALA A 67 -10.20 4.85 -19.26
C ALA A 67 -10.51 5.86 -18.15
N ASP A 68 -10.33 5.49 -16.88
CA ASP A 68 -10.51 6.39 -15.74
C ASP A 68 -9.72 7.70 -15.93
N PRO A 69 -10.30 8.88 -15.63
CA PRO A 69 -9.64 10.16 -15.88
C PRO A 69 -8.48 10.46 -14.93
N VAL A 70 -8.39 9.78 -13.78
CA VAL A 70 -7.32 9.98 -12.79
C VAL A 70 -6.27 8.89 -12.93
N MET A 71 -6.70 7.63 -13.02
CA MET A 71 -5.84 6.45 -13.07
C MET A 71 -6.21 5.54 -14.26
N PRO A 72 -5.99 5.98 -15.51
CA PRO A 72 -6.28 5.15 -16.68
C PRO A 72 -5.29 3.99 -16.75
N VAL A 73 -5.80 2.80 -17.07
CA VAL A 73 -5.02 1.56 -17.12
C VAL A 73 -3.78 1.65 -18.02
N PRO A 74 -3.83 2.27 -19.23
CA PRO A 74 -2.63 2.46 -20.04
C PRO A 74 -1.53 3.30 -19.37
N ALA A 75 -1.89 4.28 -18.52
CA ALA A 75 -0.91 5.07 -17.78
C ALA A 75 -0.28 4.25 -16.66
N ILE A 76 -1.07 3.43 -15.96
CA ILE A 76 -0.58 2.48 -14.96
C ILE A 76 0.37 1.46 -15.61
N ASP A 77 0.04 0.94 -16.79
CA ASP A 77 0.91 0.03 -17.55
C ASP A 77 2.26 0.67 -17.88
N ALA A 78 2.23 1.90 -18.42
CA ALA A 78 3.44 2.65 -18.75
C ALA A 78 4.29 2.93 -17.49
N MET A 79 3.66 3.27 -16.36
CA MET A 79 4.35 3.45 -15.09
C MET A 79 5.04 2.15 -14.63
N TRP A 80 4.39 0.99 -14.77
CA TRP A 80 5.01 -0.29 -14.45
C TRP A 80 6.16 -0.65 -15.40
N GLU A 81 6.02 -0.38 -16.70
CA GLU A 81 7.09 -0.59 -17.68
C GLU A 81 8.34 0.24 -17.36
N LEU A 82 8.14 1.48 -16.92
CA LEU A 82 9.24 2.39 -16.52
C LEU A 82 9.86 2.05 -15.17
N SER A 83 9.10 1.42 -14.26
CA SER A 83 9.53 1.15 -12.88
C SER A 83 10.13 -0.23 -12.67
N LEU A 84 9.71 -1.21 -13.48
CA LEU A 84 10.15 -2.60 -13.32
C LEU A 84 11.53 -2.85 -13.94
N PRO A 85 12.29 -3.82 -13.42
CA PRO A 85 13.52 -4.27 -14.06
C PRO A 85 13.29 -4.65 -15.52
N LYS A 86 14.25 -4.33 -16.40
CA LYS A 86 14.15 -4.65 -17.82
C LYS A 86 13.95 -6.17 -18.03
N GLY A 87 12.95 -6.53 -18.85
CA GLY A 87 12.68 -7.91 -19.24
C GLY A 87 11.79 -8.71 -18.29
N VAL A 88 11.33 -8.11 -17.19
CA VAL A 88 10.28 -8.73 -16.35
C VAL A 88 8.91 -8.21 -16.73
N ASP A 89 7.88 -8.99 -16.43
CA ASP A 89 6.49 -8.56 -16.59
C ASP A 89 5.88 -8.09 -15.26
N ARG A 90 4.60 -7.74 -15.29
CA ARG A 90 3.87 -7.18 -14.15
C ARG A 90 3.54 -8.20 -13.05
N ASP A 91 3.81 -9.50 -13.25
CA ASP A 91 3.74 -10.46 -12.16
C ASP A 91 5.03 -10.51 -11.32
N HIS A 92 6.01 -9.64 -11.64
CA HIS A 92 7.17 -9.42 -10.80
C HIS A 92 6.80 -8.92 -9.40
N ARG A 93 7.56 -9.36 -8.39
CA ARG A 93 7.28 -9.13 -6.95
C ARG A 93 7.16 -7.67 -6.48
N TYR A 94 7.64 -6.72 -7.28
CA TYR A 94 7.49 -5.28 -7.01
C TYR A 94 6.13 -4.73 -7.46
N CYS A 95 5.50 -5.38 -8.43
CA CYS A 95 4.22 -4.98 -9.01
C CYS A 95 3.08 -5.84 -8.43
N ASN A 96 3.23 -7.16 -8.45
CA ASN A 96 2.23 -8.11 -7.96
C ASN A 96 2.66 -8.75 -6.62
N PRO A 97 2.07 -8.35 -5.47
CA PRO A 97 2.42 -8.91 -4.16
C PRO A 97 1.97 -10.37 -4.00
N LEU A 98 1.11 -10.88 -4.89
CA LEU A 98 0.61 -12.25 -4.89
C LEU A 98 1.47 -13.20 -5.76
N GLY A 99 2.39 -12.68 -6.57
CA GLY A 99 3.15 -13.48 -7.55
C GLY A 99 4.32 -14.27 -6.96
N TYR A 100 4.82 -13.89 -5.78
CA TYR A 100 6.11 -14.38 -5.27
C TYR A 100 6.01 -15.02 -3.88
N LEU A 101 6.18 -16.36 -3.82
CA LEU A 101 6.01 -17.14 -2.59
C LEU A 101 6.90 -16.71 -1.41
N PRO A 102 8.22 -16.45 -1.57
CA PRO A 102 9.05 -16.04 -0.45
C PRO A 102 8.61 -14.72 0.18
N GLN A 103 8.00 -13.83 -0.60
CA GLN A 103 7.41 -12.61 -0.06
C GLN A 103 6.15 -12.93 0.73
N LYS A 104 5.27 -13.81 0.24
CA LYS A 104 4.06 -14.24 0.97
C LYS A 104 4.39 -14.86 2.34
N GLU A 105 5.42 -15.69 2.41
CA GLU A 105 5.86 -16.32 3.67
C GLU A 105 6.34 -15.29 4.70
N LYS A 106 6.95 -14.18 4.25
CA LYS A 106 7.38 -13.09 5.13
C LYS A 106 6.22 -12.23 5.64
N VAL A 107 5.11 -12.14 4.90
CA VAL A 107 3.99 -11.25 5.24
C VAL A 107 3.45 -11.51 6.65
N GLY A 108 3.36 -12.78 7.07
CA GLY A 108 2.82 -13.14 8.39
C GLY A 108 3.65 -12.66 9.58
N ARG A 109 4.87 -12.16 9.34
CA ARG A 109 5.73 -11.55 10.37
C ARG A 109 5.50 -10.05 10.54
N LEU A 110 4.68 -9.43 9.68
CA LEU A 110 4.33 -8.02 9.83
C LEU A 110 3.46 -7.82 11.06
N GLY A 111 3.68 -6.68 11.73
CA GLY A 111 2.78 -6.18 12.77
C GLY A 111 1.43 -5.74 12.22
N ARG A 112 0.69 -4.95 12.99
CA ARG A 112 -0.64 -4.47 12.58
C ARG A 112 -0.58 -3.58 11.34
N CYS A 113 -1.58 -3.73 10.47
CA CYS A 113 -1.70 -2.99 9.22
C CYS A 113 -3.05 -2.28 9.14
N LEU A 114 -3.05 -1.03 8.67
CA LEU A 114 -4.22 -0.29 8.22
C LEU A 114 -4.17 -0.20 6.69
N VAL A 115 -5.23 -0.66 6.01
CA VAL A 115 -5.39 -0.53 4.56
C VAL A 115 -6.64 0.28 4.28
N ILE A 116 -6.50 1.36 3.51
CA ILE A 116 -7.59 2.28 3.20
C ILE A 116 -7.74 2.35 1.68
N GLY A 117 -8.97 2.22 1.17
CA GLY A 117 -9.25 2.26 -0.27
C GLY A 117 -10.66 2.78 -0.58
N TYR A 118 -10.97 2.92 -1.86
CA TYR A 118 -12.28 3.41 -2.32
C TYR A 118 -12.80 2.62 -3.52
N GLY A 119 -14.12 2.42 -3.58
CA GLY A 119 -14.78 1.59 -4.59
C GLY A 119 -14.65 2.06 -6.04
N GLY A 120 -14.48 3.36 -6.28
CA GLY A 120 -14.25 3.92 -7.62
C GLY A 120 -12.78 3.99 -8.04
N ASP A 121 -11.85 3.46 -7.25
CA ASP A 121 -10.45 3.36 -7.63
C ASP A 121 -10.25 2.24 -8.69
N THR A 122 -9.50 2.51 -9.76
CA THR A 122 -9.10 1.52 -10.78
C THR A 122 -8.42 0.30 -10.16
N GLU A 123 -7.72 0.49 -9.05
CA GLU A 123 -6.89 -0.53 -8.38
C GLU A 123 -7.61 -1.22 -7.21
N VAL A 124 -8.89 -0.95 -6.97
CA VAL A 124 -9.58 -1.41 -5.75
C VAL A 124 -9.56 -2.93 -5.58
N ASP A 125 -9.69 -3.72 -6.65
CA ASP A 125 -9.61 -5.18 -6.53
C ASP A 125 -8.21 -5.63 -6.09
N ARG A 126 -7.14 -4.98 -6.57
CA ARG A 126 -5.76 -5.30 -6.16
C ARG A 126 -5.52 -4.93 -4.70
N GLN A 127 -6.10 -3.81 -4.25
CA GLN A 127 -6.05 -3.38 -2.85
C GLN A 127 -6.78 -4.39 -1.94
N GLN A 128 -7.93 -4.91 -2.38
CA GLN A 128 -8.69 -5.95 -1.66
C GLN A 128 -7.95 -7.30 -1.66
N ASP A 129 -7.33 -7.69 -2.77
CA ASP A 129 -6.48 -8.88 -2.83
C ASP A 129 -5.27 -8.77 -1.90
N PHE A 130 -4.69 -7.57 -1.76
CA PHE A 130 -3.63 -7.31 -0.80
C PHE A 130 -4.10 -7.44 0.66
N VAL A 131 -5.31 -6.96 0.98
CA VAL A 131 -5.93 -7.23 2.30
C VAL A 131 -6.09 -8.74 2.52
N ASN A 132 -6.59 -9.47 1.53
CA ASN A 132 -6.75 -10.92 1.61
C ASN A 132 -5.42 -11.64 1.84
N LEU A 133 -4.33 -11.19 1.20
CA LEU A 133 -2.98 -11.69 1.44
C LEU A 133 -2.56 -11.49 2.91
N LEU A 134 -2.72 -10.28 3.45
CA LEU A 134 -2.37 -9.95 4.83
C LEU A 134 -3.17 -10.80 5.83
N VAL A 135 -4.50 -10.88 5.65
CA VAL A 135 -5.39 -11.65 6.53
C VAL A 135 -5.07 -13.14 6.48
N THR A 136 -4.87 -13.70 5.29
CA THR A 136 -4.53 -15.13 5.11
C THR A 136 -3.18 -15.47 5.74
N ALA A 137 -2.24 -14.52 5.76
CA ALA A 137 -0.95 -14.66 6.42
C ALA A 137 -1.01 -14.47 7.95
N GLY A 138 -2.18 -14.19 8.54
CA GLY A 138 -2.37 -14.03 9.99
C GLY A 138 -2.05 -12.63 10.53
N VAL A 139 -1.88 -11.63 9.65
CA VAL A 139 -1.61 -10.24 10.05
C VAL A 139 -2.87 -9.62 10.66
N LYS A 140 -2.71 -8.80 11.71
CA LYS A 140 -3.81 -7.97 12.24
C LYS A 140 -4.10 -6.82 11.28
N VAL A 141 -5.18 -6.92 10.51
CA VAL A 141 -5.55 -5.93 9.50
C VAL A 141 -6.79 -5.15 9.92
N GLU A 142 -6.70 -3.83 9.86
CA GLU A 142 -7.85 -2.93 9.79
C GLU A 142 -8.01 -2.48 8.33
N ALA A 143 -9.11 -2.89 7.69
CA ALA A 143 -9.41 -2.52 6.31
C ALA A 143 -10.58 -1.52 6.28
N ARG A 144 -10.38 -0.37 5.63
CA ARG A 144 -11.37 0.71 5.51
C ARG A 144 -11.60 1.00 4.03
N PHE A 145 -12.68 0.45 3.48
CA PHE A 145 -13.10 0.69 2.10
C PHE A 145 -14.45 1.39 2.11
N ASP A 146 -14.51 2.56 1.46
CA ASP A 146 -15.76 3.27 1.20
C ASP A 146 -16.14 3.07 -0.27
N ASP A 147 -17.36 2.63 -0.53
CA ASP A 147 -17.86 2.42 -1.90
C ASP A 147 -17.82 3.72 -2.73
N ALA A 148 -17.96 4.88 -2.07
CA ALA A 148 -17.92 6.19 -2.67
C ALA A 148 -16.52 6.82 -2.59
N GLY A 149 -15.86 6.95 -3.73
CA GLY A 149 -14.61 7.68 -3.87
C GLY A 149 -13.82 7.21 -5.08
N PHE A 150 -12.65 7.80 -5.30
CA PHE A 150 -11.73 7.44 -6.38
C PHE A 150 -10.27 7.61 -5.92
N HIS A 151 -9.32 7.27 -6.79
CA HIS A 151 -7.90 7.41 -6.47
C HIS A 151 -7.51 8.86 -6.15
N GLY A 152 -6.94 9.14 -4.97
CA GLY A 152 -6.52 10.48 -4.58
C GLY A 152 -7.66 11.45 -4.24
N ILE A 153 -8.85 10.96 -3.88
CA ILE A 153 -10.02 11.81 -3.57
C ILE A 153 -9.77 12.85 -2.46
N GLU A 154 -8.86 12.56 -1.52
CA GLU A 154 -8.46 13.48 -0.45
C GLU A 154 -7.81 14.77 -0.96
N LEU A 155 -7.25 14.75 -2.17
CA LEU A 155 -6.62 15.91 -2.80
C LEU A 155 -7.66 16.94 -3.25
N VAL A 156 -8.93 16.54 -3.40
CA VAL A 156 -10.00 17.42 -3.92
C VAL A 156 -11.21 17.55 -2.99
N ASP A 157 -11.39 16.64 -2.02
CA ASP A 157 -12.40 16.76 -0.97
C ASP A 157 -11.74 16.88 0.41
N PRO A 158 -11.70 18.09 1.01
CA PRO A 158 -11.12 18.31 2.33
C PRO A 158 -11.73 17.44 3.44
N ARG A 159 -12.99 17.02 3.30
CA ARG A 159 -13.64 16.13 4.28
C ARG A 159 -13.05 14.73 4.22
N ARG A 160 -12.66 14.27 3.02
CA ARG A 160 -11.95 12.99 2.83
C ARG A 160 -10.53 13.07 3.38
N ALA A 161 -9.84 14.20 3.22
CA ALA A 161 -8.53 14.43 3.86
C ALA A 161 -8.62 14.37 5.40
N VAL A 162 -9.59 15.06 6.00
CA VAL A 162 -9.82 15.02 7.46
C VAL A 162 -10.18 13.60 7.92
N ALA A 163 -11.02 12.89 7.18
CA ALA A 163 -11.36 11.50 7.49
C ALA A 163 -10.13 10.58 7.45
N LEU A 164 -9.28 10.73 6.43
CA LEU A 164 -8.01 9.98 6.32
C LEU A 164 -7.11 10.23 7.54
N LEU A 165 -6.89 11.50 7.91
CA LEU A 165 -6.06 11.84 9.07
C LEU A 165 -6.63 11.28 10.38
N ASN A 166 -7.96 11.30 10.55
CA ASN A 166 -8.60 10.70 11.71
C ASN A 166 -8.40 9.18 11.76
N MET A 167 -8.57 8.47 10.63
CA MET A 167 -8.32 7.03 10.56
C MET A 167 -6.87 6.69 10.92
N ILE A 168 -5.89 7.48 10.44
CA ILE A 168 -4.47 7.28 10.75
C ILE A 168 -4.19 7.59 12.23
N ARG A 169 -4.82 8.63 12.80
CA ARG A 169 -4.66 8.98 14.21
C ARG A 169 -5.21 7.90 15.15
N ASP A 170 -6.35 7.32 14.79
CA ASP A 170 -7.07 6.37 15.64
C ASP A 170 -6.46 4.95 15.59
N PHE A 171 -5.66 4.66 14.55
CA PHE A 171 -4.90 3.42 14.39
C PHE A 171 -3.63 3.39 15.25
#